data_AF-A0A9Q3E781-F1
#
_entry.id   AF-A0A9Q3E781-F1
#
_cell.length_a   1.000
_cell.length_b   1.000
_cell.length_c   1.000
_cell.angle_alpha   90.00
_cell.angle_beta   90.00
_cell.angle_gamma   90.00
#
_symmetry.space_group_name_H-M   'P 1'
#
loop_
_entity.id
_entity.type
_entity.pdbx_description
1 polymer ?
#
loop_
_entity_poly.entity_id
_entity_poly.type
_entity_poly.pdbx_seq_one_letter_code
_entity_poly.pdbx_strand_id
1 'polypeptide(L)'
;MMNEIFPEELSEGWLIIYIDDIIICSKTWEENMYRLSRVLTKLQSVNMKISLKKCHFVFKELKALGHVVSGLSLGIDKNKVSAVLLKPMPQNKKEIQSFLGFAGYYRQHIKDFPSIARPLYKLSEKDTVFEMTVDRVKAFESLREALTTAPLLLMPESKLPFKLYIDA
;
A
#
# COMPACT_ATOMS: atom_id res chain seq x y z
N MET A 1 -7.01 -18.98 2.80
CA MET A 1 -6.04 -19.67 3.68
C MET A 1 -5.49 -18.78 4.80
N MET A 2 -4.54 -17.85 4.60
CA MET A 2 -4.03 -17.04 5.74
C MET A 2 -5.09 -16.12 6.37
N ASN A 3 -5.96 -15.49 5.57
CA ASN A 3 -7.03 -14.65 6.10
C ASN A 3 -8.07 -15.44 6.92
N GLU A 4 -8.24 -16.73 6.65
CA GLU A 4 -9.11 -17.62 7.42
C GLU A 4 -8.47 -18.05 8.75
N ILE A 5 -7.13 -18.06 8.81
CA ILE A 5 -6.38 -18.37 10.03
C ILE A 5 -6.40 -17.16 10.99
N PHE A 6 -6.36 -15.93 10.46
CA PHE A 6 -6.23 -14.71 11.27
C PHE A 6 -7.40 -13.71 11.18
N PRO A 7 -8.68 -14.14 11.25
CA PRO A 7 -9.80 -13.22 11.02
C PRO A 7 -9.87 -12.12 12.09
N GLU A 8 -9.65 -12.47 13.36
CA GLU A 8 -9.66 -11.53 14.47
C GLU A 8 -8.50 -10.54 14.38
N GLU A 9 -7.29 -11.03 14.18
CA GLU A 9 -6.08 -10.21 14.16
C GLU A 9 -6.06 -9.22 12.98
N LEU A 10 -6.60 -9.64 11.83
CA LEU A 10 -6.86 -8.77 10.70
C LEU A 10 -7.94 -7.72 11.01
N SER A 11 -9.03 -8.13 11.68
CA SER A 11 -10.12 -7.20 12.06
C SER A 11 -9.69 -6.17 13.10
N GLU A 12 -8.78 -6.53 14.01
CA GLU A 12 -8.18 -5.64 15.00
C GLU A 12 -7.17 -4.66 14.36
N GLY A 13 -6.79 -4.88 13.10
CA GLY A 13 -6.00 -3.93 12.31
C GLY A 13 -4.51 -3.88 12.64
N TRP A 14 -3.99 -4.76 13.50
CA TRP A 14 -2.56 -4.79 13.83
C TRP A 14 -1.76 -5.87 13.10
N LEU A 15 -2.44 -6.79 12.43
CA LEU A 15 -1.82 -7.81 11.60
C LEU A 15 -2.02 -7.44 10.12
N ILE A 16 -0.95 -7.46 9.35
CA ILE A 16 -0.99 -7.32 7.90
C ILE A 16 -0.46 -8.61 7.30
N ILE A 17 -1.20 -9.17 6.36
CA ILE A 17 -0.80 -10.38 5.64
C ILE A 17 -0.72 -10.05 4.16
N TYR A 18 0.38 -10.41 3.53
CA TYR A 18 0.54 -10.32 2.09
C TYR A 18 1.22 -11.56 1.55
N ILE A 19 0.44 -12.39 0.87
CA ILE A 19 0.89 -13.68 0.32
C ILE A 19 1.53 -14.52 1.42
N ASP A 20 2.86 -14.49 1.53
CA ASP A 20 3.66 -15.28 2.47
C ASP A 20 4.20 -14.46 3.66
N ASP A 21 4.09 -13.13 3.61
CA ASP A 21 4.62 -12.24 4.64
C ASP A 21 3.55 -11.87 5.67
N ILE A 22 3.89 -12.04 6.96
CA ILE A 22 3.09 -11.63 8.10
C ILE A 22 3.81 -10.48 8.80
N ILE A 23 3.17 -9.32 8.88
CA ILE A 23 3.70 -8.12 9.54
C ILE A 23 2.87 -7.85 10.79
N ILE A 24 3.55 -7.77 11.93
CA ILE A 24 2.94 -7.53 13.24
C ILE A 24 3.26 -6.11 13.68
N CYS A 25 2.23 -5.28 13.75
CA CYS A 25 2.33 -3.88 14.14
C CYS A 25 2.03 -3.71 15.63
N SER A 26 2.70 -2.81 16.34
CA SER A 26 2.48 -2.56 17.78
C SER A 26 2.95 -1.16 18.19
N LYS A 27 2.40 -0.63 19.29
CA LYS A 27 2.78 0.66 19.88
C LYS A 27 3.85 0.49 20.96
N THR A 28 3.83 -0.62 21.70
CA THR A 28 4.82 -0.94 22.74
C THR A 28 5.47 -2.30 22.51
N TRP A 29 6.57 -2.53 23.22
CA TRP A 29 7.31 -3.80 23.20
C TRP A 29 6.47 -4.95 23.74
N GLU A 30 5.77 -4.72 24.86
CA GLU A 30 4.94 -5.70 25.54
C GLU A 30 3.77 -6.14 24.65
N GLU A 31 3.13 -5.17 23.99
CA GLU A 31 2.07 -5.44 23.01
C GLU A 31 2.61 -6.26 21.82
N ASN A 32 3.83 -5.97 21.35
CA ASN A 32 4.45 -6.71 20.25
C ASN A 32 4.73 -8.17 20.62
N MET A 33 5.28 -8.42 21.81
CA MET A 33 5.55 -9.78 22.29
C MET A 33 4.25 -10.57 22.48
N TYR A 34 3.21 -9.93 23.01
CA TYR A 34 1.89 -10.55 23.13
C TYR A 34 1.31 -10.94 21.75
N ARG A 35 1.35 -10.02 20.78
CA ARG A 35 0.85 -10.26 19.41
C ARG A 35 1.68 -11.31 18.67
N LEU A 36 3.00 -11.28 18.80
CA LEU A 36 3.89 -12.28 18.24
C LEU A 36 3.57 -13.67 18.80
N SER A 37 3.38 -13.80 20.11
CA SER A 37 2.98 -15.05 20.75
C SER A 37 1.66 -15.57 20.16
N ARG A 38 0.63 -14.71 20.07
CA ARG A 38 -0.67 -15.08 19.45
C ARG A 38 -0.49 -15.62 18.02
N VAL A 39 0.28 -14.92 17.20
CA VAL A 39 0.52 -15.33 15.80
C VAL A 39 1.23 -16.68 15.73
N LEU A 40 2.32 -16.86 16.49
CA LEU A 40 3.08 -18.11 16.50
C LEU A 40 2.24 -19.30 17.00
N THR A 41 1.44 -19.12 18.04
CA THR A 41 0.54 -20.17 18.55
C THR A 41 -0.48 -20.60 17.49
N LYS A 42 -1.04 -19.63 16.74
CA LYS A 42 -2.02 -19.92 15.69
C LYS A 42 -1.40 -20.61 14.48
N LEU A 43 -0.18 -20.21 14.08
CA LEU A 43 0.56 -20.90 13.02
C LEU A 43 0.88 -22.34 13.42
N GLN A 44 1.24 -22.55 14.69
CA GLN A 44 1.52 -23.88 15.22
C GLN A 44 0.27 -24.78 15.20
N SER A 45 -0.91 -24.25 15.57
CA SER A 45 -2.15 -25.05 15.62
C SER A 45 -2.60 -25.56 14.25
N VAL A 46 -2.23 -24.85 13.17
CA VAL A 46 -2.50 -25.26 11.77
C VAL A 46 -1.29 -25.91 11.09
N ASN A 47 -0.25 -26.26 11.84
CA ASN A 47 0.97 -26.90 11.36
C ASN A 47 1.68 -26.12 10.23
N MET A 48 1.61 -24.78 10.27
CA MET A 48 2.30 -23.91 9.33
C MET A 48 3.72 -23.62 9.83
N LYS A 49 4.70 -23.69 8.93
CA LYS A 49 6.12 -23.51 9.27
C LYS A 49 6.62 -22.14 8.83
N ILE A 50 7.47 -21.54 9.66
CA ILE A 50 8.09 -20.24 9.40
C ILE A 50 9.58 -20.43 9.20
N SER A 51 10.16 -19.74 8.22
CA SER A 51 11.61 -19.72 8.04
C SER A 51 12.23 -18.67 8.95
N LEU A 52 12.77 -19.08 10.11
CA LEU A 52 13.38 -18.16 11.08
C LEU A 52 14.47 -17.27 10.46
N LYS A 53 15.22 -17.79 9.48
CA LYS A 53 16.26 -17.04 8.75
C LYS A 53 15.71 -15.86 7.93
N LYS A 54 14.42 -15.89 7.57
CA LYS A 54 13.73 -14.82 6.85
C LYS A 54 12.88 -13.95 7.79
N CYS A 55 12.75 -14.33 9.05
CA CYS A 55 12.07 -13.51 10.04
C CYS A 55 12.95 -12.34 10.45
N HIS A 56 12.32 -11.18 10.50
CA HIS A 56 12.94 -9.95 10.95
C HIS A 56 12.16 -9.51 12.18
N PHE A 57 12.86 -9.24 13.30
CA PHE A 57 12.24 -8.83 14.56
C PHE A 57 12.67 -7.44 14.99
N VAL A 58 11.78 -6.75 15.72
CA VAL A 58 12.08 -5.52 16.49
C VAL A 58 12.56 -4.34 15.64
N PHE A 59 11.69 -3.82 14.77
CA PHE A 59 11.95 -2.60 14.02
C PHE A 59 11.09 -1.46 14.56
N LYS A 60 11.68 -0.26 14.63
CA LYS A 60 10.89 0.98 14.76
C LYS A 60 10.13 1.25 13.45
N GLU A 61 10.75 0.96 12.31
CA GLU A 61 10.18 1.08 10.98
C GLU A 61 10.60 -0.10 10.11
N LEU A 62 9.65 -0.73 9.42
CA LEU A 62 9.86 -1.84 8.52
C LEU A 62 9.51 -1.44 7.08
N LYS A 63 10.44 -1.62 6.15
CA LYS A 63 10.14 -1.55 4.71
C LYS A 63 9.65 -2.89 4.24
N ALA A 64 8.37 -2.98 3.88
CA ALA A 64 7.77 -4.21 3.39
C ALA A 64 6.75 -3.88 2.30
N LEU A 65 6.71 -4.69 1.24
CA LEU A 65 5.67 -4.61 0.20
C LEU A 65 5.59 -3.24 -0.51
N GLY A 66 6.70 -2.52 -0.63
CA GLY A 66 6.68 -1.16 -1.20
C GLY A 66 6.11 -0.09 -0.27
N HIS A 67 5.83 -0.44 0.98
CA HIS A 67 5.39 0.45 2.04
C HIS A 67 6.42 0.56 3.15
N VAL A 68 6.33 1.65 3.91
CA VAL A 68 7.01 1.82 5.20
C VAL A 68 5.97 1.63 6.29
N VAL A 69 6.15 0.60 7.12
CA VAL A 69 5.31 0.32 8.28
C VAL A 69 6.02 0.88 9.51
N SER A 70 5.43 1.87 10.18
CA SER A 70 5.97 2.50 11.39
C SER A 70 4.90 2.51 12.48
N GLY A 71 5.05 1.68 13.50
CA GLY A 71 3.98 1.42 14.48
C GLY A 71 2.71 0.91 13.79
N LEU A 72 1.61 1.67 13.87
CA LEU A 72 0.34 1.41 13.18
C LEU A 72 0.14 2.27 11.92
N SER A 73 1.20 2.91 11.41
CA SER A 73 1.13 3.73 10.21
C SER A 73 1.73 3.01 9.00
N LEU A 74 1.08 3.18 7.85
CA LEU A 74 1.49 2.69 6.55
C LEU A 74 1.81 3.90 5.65
N GLY A 75 3.07 4.05 5.29
CA GLY A 75 3.54 5.03 4.32
C GLY A 75 3.93 4.39 3.00
N ILE A 76 4.11 5.21 1.97
CA ILE A 76 4.74 4.77 0.72
C ILE A 76 6.26 4.71 0.92
N ASP A 77 6.94 3.67 0.43
CA ASP A 77 8.40 3.67 0.38
C ASP A 77 8.89 4.74 -0.60
N LYS A 78 9.44 5.83 -0.05
CA LYS A 78 9.97 6.96 -0.82
C LYS A 78 10.98 6.51 -1.87
N ASN A 79 11.76 5.44 -1.62
CA ASN A 79 12.72 4.93 -2.60
C ASN A 79 12.04 4.35 -3.85
N LYS A 80 10.84 3.78 -3.71
CA LYS A 80 10.04 3.29 -4.85
C LYS A 80 9.41 4.44 -5.62
N VAL A 81 9.02 5.51 -4.93
CA VAL A 81 8.48 6.74 -5.55
C VAL A 81 9.56 7.51 -6.31
N SER A 82 10.80 7.55 -5.79
CA SER A 82 11.94 8.18 -6.48
C SER A 82 12.12 7.64 -7.89
N ALA A 83 11.94 6.33 -8.09
CA ALA A 83 12.06 5.71 -9.41
C ALA A 83 10.99 6.17 -10.40
N VAL A 84 9.83 6.64 -9.93
CA VAL A 84 8.77 7.22 -10.78
C VAL A 84 9.02 8.71 -11.04
N LEU A 85 9.58 9.44 -10.07
CA LEU A 85 9.98 10.83 -10.28
C LEU A 85 11.12 10.99 -11.28
N LEU A 86 11.99 10.01 -11.38
CA LEU A 86 13.11 10.04 -12.31
C LEU A 86 12.71 9.60 -13.73
N LYS A 87 11.51 9.03 -13.91
CA LYS A 87 11.05 8.61 -15.23
C LYS A 87 10.64 9.82 -16.08
N PRO A 88 11.02 9.82 -17.37
CA PRO A 88 10.55 10.84 -18.30
C PRO A 88 9.04 10.68 -18.55
N MET A 89 8.46 11.69 -19.22
CA MET A 89 7.09 11.64 -19.68
C MET A 89 6.86 10.37 -20.52
N PRO A 90 5.76 9.63 -20.30
CA PRO A 90 5.46 8.44 -21.10
C PRO A 90 5.33 8.80 -22.58
N GLN A 91 5.96 8.02 -23.44
CA GLN A 91 5.97 8.23 -24.89
C GLN A 91 5.07 7.24 -25.66
N ASN A 92 4.52 6.26 -24.96
CA ASN A 92 3.65 5.26 -25.56
C ASN A 92 2.65 4.66 -24.55
N LYS A 93 1.69 3.88 -25.07
CA LYS A 93 0.64 3.24 -24.27
C LYS A 93 1.18 2.27 -23.22
N LYS A 94 2.29 1.57 -23.50
CA LYS A 94 2.88 0.60 -22.57
C LYS A 94 3.44 1.31 -21.34
N GLU A 95 4.09 2.46 -21.55
CA GLU A 95 4.63 3.28 -20.46
C GLU A 95 3.54 3.90 -19.60
N ILE A 96 2.46 4.44 -20.19
CA ILE A 96 1.35 4.98 -19.39
C ILE A 96 0.63 3.88 -18.61
N GLN A 97 0.45 2.68 -19.18
CA GLN A 97 -0.13 1.54 -18.48
C GLN A 97 0.76 1.09 -17.31
N SER A 98 2.08 1.04 -17.50
CA SER A 98 3.03 0.74 -16.43
C SER A 98 2.97 1.78 -15.31
N PHE A 99 2.90 3.07 -15.65
CA PHE A 99 2.73 4.15 -14.68
C PHE A 99 1.40 4.04 -13.93
N LEU A 100 0.29 3.82 -14.62
CA LEU A 100 -1.03 3.66 -14.01
C LEU A 100 -1.12 2.43 -13.10
N GLY A 101 -0.44 1.34 -13.46
CA GLY A 101 -0.32 0.17 -12.58
C GLY A 101 0.40 0.51 -11.28
N PHE A 102 1.52 1.25 -11.37
CA PHE A 102 2.25 1.71 -10.18
C PHE A 102 1.42 2.69 -9.35
N ALA A 103 0.88 3.75 -9.96
CA ALA A 103 0.10 4.76 -9.25
C ALA A 103 -1.17 4.14 -8.64
N GLY A 104 -1.78 3.20 -9.36
CA GLY A 104 -2.95 2.43 -8.90
C GLY A 104 -2.67 1.55 -7.68
N TYR A 105 -1.44 1.03 -7.53
CA TYR A 105 -1.04 0.30 -6.32
C TYR A 105 -1.14 1.18 -5.06
N TYR A 106 -0.77 2.46 -5.18
CA TYR A 106 -0.81 3.42 -4.06
C TYR A 106 -2.07 4.29 -4.02
N ARG A 107 -3.12 3.96 -4.80
CA ARG A 107 -4.32 4.80 -4.95
C ARG A 107 -4.99 5.20 -3.64
N GLN A 108 -4.90 4.37 -2.60
CA GLN A 108 -5.48 4.64 -1.27
C GLN A 108 -4.84 5.85 -0.56
N HIS A 109 -3.61 6.22 -0.95
CA HIS A 109 -2.91 7.38 -0.42
C HIS A 109 -3.17 8.66 -1.23
N ILE A 110 -3.86 8.56 -2.37
CA ILE A 110 -4.05 9.65 -3.31
C ILE A 110 -5.52 10.06 -3.28
N LYS A 111 -5.78 11.25 -2.73
CA LYS A 111 -7.11 11.86 -2.77
C LYS A 111 -7.54 12.05 -4.22
N ASP A 112 -8.80 11.75 -4.52
CA ASP A 112 -9.42 11.94 -5.84
C ASP A 112 -8.71 11.19 -6.98
N PHE A 113 -7.98 10.10 -6.67
CA PHE A 113 -7.24 9.30 -7.65
C PHE A 113 -8.05 8.97 -8.92
N PRO A 114 -9.31 8.49 -8.86
CA PRO A 114 -10.07 8.15 -10.05
C PRO A 114 -10.25 9.37 -10.98
N SER A 115 -10.53 10.54 -10.42
CA SER A 115 -10.76 11.78 -11.17
C SER A 115 -9.47 12.24 -11.86
N ILE A 116 -8.35 12.22 -11.15
CA ILE A 116 -7.04 12.61 -11.69
C ILE A 116 -6.58 11.61 -12.76
N ALA A 117 -6.72 10.30 -12.52
CA ALA A 117 -6.23 9.26 -13.42
C ALA A 117 -7.10 9.04 -14.67
N ARG A 118 -8.37 9.49 -14.67
CA ARG A 118 -9.33 9.32 -15.76
C ARG A 118 -8.79 9.66 -17.16
N PRO A 119 -8.21 10.85 -17.43
CA PRO A 119 -7.67 11.18 -18.76
C PRO A 119 -6.53 10.25 -19.20
N LEU A 120 -5.77 9.69 -18.25
CA LEU A 120 -4.68 8.76 -18.53
C LEU A 120 -5.18 7.33 -18.79
N TYR A 121 -6.23 6.88 -18.08
CA TYR A 121 -6.88 5.62 -18.39
C TYR A 121 -7.45 5.63 -19.82
N LYS A 122 -8.10 6.72 -20.23
CA LYS A 122 -8.56 6.90 -21.63
C LYS A 122 -7.40 6.84 -22.64
N LEU A 123 -6.25 7.41 -22.30
CA LEU A 123 -5.04 7.35 -23.14
C LEU A 123 -4.50 5.90 -23.28
N SER A 124 -4.75 5.05 -22.28
CA SER A 124 -4.28 3.67 -22.25
C SER A 124 -5.14 2.68 -23.04
N GLU A 125 -6.32 3.10 -23.51
CA GLU A 125 -7.27 2.28 -24.27
C GLU A 125 -6.72 1.93 -25.67
N LYS A 126 -7.16 0.79 -26.22
CA LYS A 126 -6.62 0.22 -27.46
C LYS A 126 -6.79 1.14 -28.67
N ASP A 127 -7.92 1.82 -28.78
CA ASP A 127 -8.31 2.59 -29.97
C ASP A 127 -8.00 4.11 -29.85
N THR A 128 -7.47 4.56 -28.71
CA THR A 128 -7.11 5.97 -28.50
C THR A 128 -5.77 6.33 -29.14
N VAL A 129 -5.67 7.41 -29.90
CA VAL A 129 -4.37 7.92 -30.38
C VAL A 129 -3.53 8.36 -29.19
N PHE A 130 -2.26 7.96 -29.16
CA PHE A 130 -1.36 8.35 -28.08
C PHE A 130 -0.92 9.80 -28.25
N GLU A 131 -1.48 10.68 -27.42
CA GLU A 131 -1.17 12.11 -27.43
C GLU A 131 -1.19 12.65 -25.99
N MET A 132 -0.10 13.28 -25.57
CA MET A 132 -0.03 13.94 -24.27
C MET A 132 -0.56 15.37 -24.36
N THR A 133 -1.89 15.50 -24.40
CA THR A 133 -2.58 16.78 -24.34
C THR A 133 -2.31 17.51 -23.02
N VAL A 134 -2.59 18.81 -22.95
CA VAL A 134 -2.40 19.63 -21.73
C VAL A 134 -3.05 18.99 -20.51
N ASP A 135 -4.27 18.46 -20.64
CA ASP A 135 -4.98 17.82 -19.53
C ASP A 135 -4.35 16.50 -19.09
N ARG A 136 -3.83 15.71 -20.04
CA ARG A 136 -3.11 14.46 -19.74
C ARG A 136 -1.76 14.74 -19.07
N VAL A 137 -1.07 15.79 -19.50
CA VAL A 137 0.17 16.24 -18.86
C VAL A 137 -0.09 16.67 -17.42
N LYS A 138 -1.12 17.51 -17.20
CA LYS A 138 -1.53 17.93 -15.86
C LYS A 138 -1.87 16.75 -14.97
N ALA A 139 -2.70 15.81 -15.46
CA ALA A 139 -3.06 14.61 -14.71
C ALA A 139 -1.85 13.75 -14.33
N PHE A 140 -0.88 13.59 -15.23
CA PHE A 140 0.35 12.85 -14.96
C PHE A 140 1.17 13.50 -13.86
N GLU A 141 1.40 14.82 -13.94
CA GLU A 141 2.16 15.55 -12.93
C GLU A 141 1.42 15.61 -11.57
N SER A 142 0.09 15.76 -11.56
CA SER A 142 -0.70 15.68 -10.33
C SER A 142 -0.58 14.32 -9.65
N LEU A 143 -0.58 13.21 -10.39
CA LEU A 143 -0.34 11.89 -9.81
C LEU A 143 1.09 11.74 -9.29
N ARG A 144 2.09 12.31 -9.97
CA ARG A 144 3.47 12.30 -9.50
C ARG A 144 3.61 13.05 -8.17
N GLU A 145 3.04 14.24 -8.09
CA GLU A 145 3.04 15.03 -6.85
C GLU A 145 2.29 14.33 -5.72
N ALA A 146 1.13 13.73 -6.01
CA ALA A 146 0.38 12.98 -5.00
C ALA A 146 1.17 11.76 -4.47
N LEU A 147 1.97 11.10 -5.31
CA LEU A 147 2.83 9.98 -4.90
C LEU A 147 3.97 10.42 -3.97
N THR A 148 4.43 11.68 -4.04
CA THR A 148 5.51 12.20 -3.17
C THR A 148 5.00 12.82 -1.89
N THR A 149 3.79 13.38 -1.93
CA THR A 149 3.14 14.07 -0.81
C THR A 149 2.12 13.21 -0.08
N ALA A 150 1.96 11.95 -0.52
CA ALA A 150 1.04 10.97 0.04
C ALA A 150 1.14 10.90 1.59
N PRO A 151 0.02 11.06 2.31
CA PRO A 151 -0.01 10.94 3.75
C PRO A 151 0.22 9.50 4.19
N LEU A 152 0.65 9.35 5.44
CA LEU A 152 0.62 8.07 6.15
C LEU A 152 -0.84 7.68 6.39
N LEU A 153 -1.18 6.44 6.09
CA LEU A 153 -2.46 5.86 6.46
C LEU A 153 -2.31 5.16 7.81
N LEU A 154 -3.21 5.47 8.73
CA LEU A 154 -3.30 4.72 9.98
C LEU A 154 -4.06 3.43 9.73
N MET A 155 -3.59 2.35 10.34
CA MET A 155 -4.33 1.10 10.36
C MET A 155 -5.68 1.31 11.05
N PRO A 156 -6.76 0.71 10.52
CA PRO A 156 -8.10 0.87 11.08
C PRO A 156 -8.15 0.32 12.52
N GLU A 157 -8.67 1.11 13.45
CA GLU A 157 -8.88 0.70 14.83
C GLU A 157 -10.35 0.33 15.02
N SER A 158 -10.65 -0.97 15.08
CA SER A 158 -12.03 -1.51 15.11
C SER A 158 -12.86 -1.06 16.31
N LYS A 159 -12.20 -0.58 17.37
CA LYS A 159 -12.86 -0.08 18.59
C LYS A 159 -13.36 1.36 18.46
N LEU A 160 -12.98 2.07 17.40
CA LEU A 160 -13.37 3.46 17.16
C LEU A 160 -14.45 3.52 16.06
N PRO A 161 -15.39 4.49 16.14
CA PRO A 161 -16.37 4.69 15.10
C PRO A 161 -15.70 5.17 13.80
N PHE A 162 -16.05 4.55 12.68
CA PHE A 162 -15.62 4.96 11.35
C PHE A 162 -16.48 6.10 10.82
N LYS A 163 -15.85 7.08 10.17
CA LYS A 163 -16.54 8.17 9.46
C LYS A 163 -16.19 8.11 7.98
N LEU A 164 -17.21 8.00 7.14
CA LEU A 164 -17.07 8.03 5.69
C LEU A 164 -17.56 9.39 5.17
N TYR A 165 -16.67 10.13 4.53
CA TYR A 165 -16.97 11.37 3.83
C TYR A 165 -17.01 11.06 2.33
N ILE A 166 -18.10 11.41 1.66
CA ILE A 166 -18.33 11.12 0.23
C ILE A 166 -18.60 12.44 -0.49
N ASP A 167 -18.04 12.58 -1.68
CA ASP A 167 -18.27 13.70 -2.62
C ASP A 167 -18.41 13.11 -4.04
N ALA A 168 -19.12 13.80 -4.94
CA ALA A 168 -19.57 13.28 -6.25
C ALA A 168 -18.91 13.99 -7.43
#